data_AF-A0A6M2DIX6-F1
#
_entry.id   AF-A0A6M2DIX6-F1
#
_cell.length_a   1.000
_cell.length_b   1.000
_cell.length_c   1.000
_cell.angle_alpha   90.00
_cell.angle_beta   90.00
_cell.angle_gamma   90.00
#
_symmetry.space_group_name_H-M   'P 1'
#
loop_
_entity.id
_entity.type
_entity.pdbx_description
1 polymer ?
#
loop_
_entity_poly.entity_id
_entity_poly.type
_entity_poly.pdbx_seq_one_letter_code
_entity_poly.pdbx_strand_id
1 'polypeptide(L)'
;RKLQRDFNINVEPMIANCIDLGVWYNDVVSTSGRWSLARLVAEICKLQINKDKAVRMSKWDVVPLSSDQQLYAAIDVYIGQVIYYEINKIQLQIKEAIEAAVFEENLQNF
;
A
#
# COMPACT_ATOMS: atom_id res chain seq x y z
N ARG A 1 9.67 15.13 -3.75
CA ARG A 1 11.09 15.43 -4.10
C ARG A 1 12.01 15.71 -2.88
N LYS A 2 11.60 15.37 -1.64
CA LYS A 2 12.43 15.57 -0.44
C LYS A 2 13.72 14.75 -0.48
N LEU A 3 13.65 13.46 -0.83
CA LEU A 3 14.83 12.59 -0.92
C LEU A 3 15.88 13.10 -1.92
N GLN A 4 15.45 13.49 -3.13
CA GLN A 4 16.34 14.09 -4.12
C GLN A 4 17.06 15.33 -3.58
N ARG A 5 16.34 16.23 -2.91
CA ARG A 5 16.93 17.47 -2.37
C ARG A 5 17.86 17.20 -1.18
N ASP A 6 17.43 16.35 -0.26
CA ASP A 6 18.11 16.17 1.02
C ASP A 6 19.34 15.25 0.86
N PHE A 7 19.36 14.36 -0.14
CA PHE A 7 20.45 13.40 -0.39
C PHE A 7 21.15 13.55 -1.75
N ASN A 8 20.75 14.53 -2.57
CA ASN A 8 21.29 14.77 -3.92
C ASN A 8 21.30 13.52 -4.82
N ILE A 9 20.22 12.73 -4.78
CA ILE A 9 20.06 11.51 -5.57
C ILE A 9 19.02 11.67 -6.68
N ASN A 10 19.21 10.97 -7.81
CA ASN A 10 18.18 10.89 -8.85
C ASN A 10 17.06 9.95 -8.41
N VAL A 11 15.84 10.48 -8.21
CA VAL A 11 14.67 9.71 -7.74
C VAL A 11 13.75 9.26 -8.87
N GLU A 12 13.96 9.73 -10.10
CA GLU A 12 13.07 9.39 -11.23
C GLU A 12 12.98 7.88 -11.49
N PRO A 13 14.08 7.10 -11.44
CA PRO A 13 13.98 5.64 -11.56
C PRO A 13 13.13 5.01 -10.46
N MET A 14 13.19 5.55 -9.24
CA MET A 14 12.41 5.03 -8.11
C MET A 14 10.92 5.31 -8.30
N ILE A 15 10.56 6.52 -8.73
CA ILE A 15 9.17 6.90 -9.01
C ILE A 15 8.59 6.04 -10.14
N ALA A 16 9.34 5.84 -11.23
CA ALA A 16 8.89 5.05 -12.37
C ALA A 16 8.68 3.55 -12.05
N ASN A 17 9.36 3.04 -11.03
CA ASN A 17 9.32 1.62 -10.63
C ASN A 17 8.61 1.39 -9.28
N CYS A 18 7.89 2.38 -8.76
CA CYS A 18 7.12 2.27 -7.52
C CYS A 18 5.64 2.50 -7.76
N ILE A 19 4.82 1.82 -6.98
CA ILE A 19 3.37 1.99 -6.95
C ILE A 19 3.01 2.69 -5.65
N ASP A 20 2.23 3.77 -5.75
CA ASP A 20 1.58 4.36 -4.58
C ASP A 20 0.30 3.57 -4.27
N LEU A 21 0.32 2.80 -3.17
CA LEU A 21 -0.79 1.93 -2.79
C LEU A 21 -2.09 2.69 -2.51
N GLY A 22 -2.01 3.93 -2.02
CA GLY A 22 -3.18 4.75 -1.74
C GLY A 22 -3.85 5.24 -3.02
N VAL A 23 -3.05 5.67 -3.99
CA VAL A 23 -3.53 6.06 -5.32
C VAL A 23 -4.11 4.85 -6.04
N TRP A 24 -3.40 3.73 -6.06
CA TRP A 24 -3.88 2.52 -6.72
C TRP A 24 -5.18 2.00 -6.08
N TYR A 25 -5.30 2.03 -4.75
CA TYR A 25 -6.54 1.67 -4.07
C TYR A 25 -7.71 2.57 -4.50
N ASN A 26 -7.49 3.89 -4.55
CA ASN A 26 -8.50 4.84 -5.04
C ASN A 26 -8.99 4.48 -6.46
N ASP A 27 -8.07 4.15 -7.37
CA ASP A 27 -8.39 3.77 -8.74
C ASP A 27 -9.20 2.46 -8.80
N VAL A 28 -8.83 1.47 -7.99
CA VAL A 28 -9.50 0.16 -7.98
C VAL A 28 -10.93 0.24 -7.44
N VAL A 29 -11.16 0.99 -6.35
CA VAL A 29 -12.48 1.06 -5.69
C VAL A 29 -13.26 2.34 -5.98
N SER A 30 -12.77 3.18 -6.91
CA SER A 30 -13.39 4.46 -7.30
C SER A 30 -13.61 5.40 -6.10
N THR A 31 -12.57 5.62 -5.29
CA THR A 31 -12.62 6.56 -4.16
C THR A 31 -11.57 7.68 -4.30
N SER A 32 -11.66 8.72 -3.48
CA SER A 32 -10.73 9.86 -3.48
C SER A 32 -10.05 10.06 -2.13
N GLY A 33 -9.89 8.97 -1.37
CA GLY A 33 -9.38 8.99 -0.01
C GLY A 33 -7.91 9.40 0.06
N ARG A 34 -7.54 10.01 1.20
CA ARG A 34 -6.13 10.22 1.57
C ARG A 34 -5.67 9.10 2.50
N TRP A 35 -4.77 8.27 2.01
CA TRP A 35 -4.40 7.02 2.64
C TRP A 35 -3.00 7.10 3.27
N SER A 36 -2.92 6.76 4.54
CA SER A 36 -1.65 6.39 5.18
C SER A 36 -1.59 4.87 5.30
N LEU A 37 -0.39 4.31 5.50
CA LEU A 37 -0.21 2.87 5.71
C LEU A 37 -1.19 2.33 6.77
N ALA A 38 -1.30 3.02 7.91
CA ALA A 38 -2.22 2.64 8.98
C ALA A 38 -3.71 2.73 8.59
N ARG A 39 -4.10 3.71 7.77
CA ARG A 39 -5.48 3.81 7.28
C ARG A 39 -5.81 2.70 6.28
N LEU A 40 -4.85 2.34 5.41
CA LEU A 40 -5.01 1.21 4.48
C LEU A 40 -5.11 -0.11 5.24
N VAL A 41 -4.29 -0.35 6.25
CA VAL A 41 -4.39 -1.56 7.09
C VAL A 41 -5.75 -1.63 7.78
N ALA A 42 -6.23 -0.52 8.33
CA ALA A 42 -7.54 -0.48 8.98
C ALA A 42 -8.68 -0.70 7.98
N GLU A 43 -8.57 -0.15 6.78
CA GLU A 43 -9.60 -0.25 5.75
C GLU A 43 -9.62 -1.63 5.09
N ILE A 44 -8.48 -2.13 4.65
CA ILE A 44 -8.38 -3.33 3.81
C ILE A 44 -8.25 -4.58 4.69
N CYS A 45 -7.30 -4.56 5.63
CA CYS A 45 -7.00 -5.73 6.45
C CYS A 45 -7.86 -5.81 7.72
N LYS A 46 -8.60 -4.73 8.07
CA LYS A 46 -9.38 -4.60 9.32
C LYS A 46 -8.52 -4.81 10.58
N LEU A 47 -7.25 -4.38 10.52
CA LEU A 47 -6.26 -4.48 11.59
C LEU A 47 -5.74 -3.10 12.01
N GLN A 48 -4.91 -3.06 13.05
CA GLN A 48 -4.20 -1.85 13.48
C GLN A 48 -2.68 -2.09 13.54
N ILE A 49 -1.90 -1.12 13.07
CA ILE A 49 -0.44 -1.15 13.14
C ILE A 49 0.02 -0.72 14.54
N ASN A 50 0.98 -1.43 15.12
CA ASN A 50 1.68 -0.98 16.32
C ASN A 50 2.48 0.30 16.01
N LYS A 51 2.17 1.40 16.69
CA LYS A 51 2.81 2.72 16.50
C LYS A 51 3.66 3.12 17.70
N ASP A 52 4.32 2.17 18.34
CA ASP A 52 5.21 2.46 19.46
C ASP A 52 6.23 3.54 19.07
N LYS A 53 6.14 4.69 19.75
CA LYS A 53 7.00 5.84 19.50
C LYS A 53 8.44 5.56 19.91
N ALA A 54 8.65 4.69 20.90
CA ALA A 54 9.98 4.38 21.41
C ALA A 54 10.86 3.78 20.30
N VAL A 55 10.30 2.90 19.47
CA VAL A 55 11.00 2.31 18.32
C VAL A 55 10.93 3.22 17.10
N ARG A 56 9.73 3.66 16.71
CA ARG A 56 9.51 4.42 15.46
C ARG A 56 10.28 5.74 15.42
N MET A 57 10.43 6.42 16.55
CA MET A 57 11.13 7.71 16.66
C MET A 57 12.52 7.57 17.31
N SER A 58 13.07 6.35 17.37
CA SER A 58 14.44 6.10 17.85
C SER A 58 15.50 6.65 16.89
N LYS A 59 16.78 6.53 17.28
CA LYS A 59 17.92 6.93 16.45
C LYS A 59 18.19 5.87 15.37
N TRP A 60 17.62 6.07 14.18
CA TRP A 60 17.78 5.16 13.02
C TRP A 60 19.10 5.32 12.28
N ASP A 61 19.87 6.36 12.59
CA ASP A 61 21.19 6.66 12.05
C ASP A 61 22.33 5.93 12.81
N VAL A 62 22.04 5.35 13.97
CA VAL A 62 23.02 4.63 14.79
C VAL A 62 23.05 3.16 14.40
N VAL A 63 24.24 2.65 14.08
CA VAL A 63 24.48 1.24 13.72
C VAL A 63 25.31 0.50 14.78
N PRO A 64 25.05 -0.80 15.03
CA PRO A 64 23.99 -1.62 14.43
C PRO A 64 22.59 -1.26 14.94
N LEU A 65 21.55 -1.53 14.12
CA LEU A 65 20.16 -1.38 14.55
C LEU A 65 19.81 -2.41 15.63
N SER A 66 18.97 -2.02 16.59
CA SER A 66 18.43 -2.95 17.58
C SER A 66 17.48 -3.97 16.94
N SER A 67 17.24 -5.10 17.62
CA SER A 67 16.27 -6.10 17.17
C SER A 67 14.87 -5.51 17.00
N ASP A 68 14.46 -4.59 17.87
CA ASP A 68 13.16 -3.93 17.77
C ASP A 68 13.07 -3.01 16.54
N GLN A 69 14.14 -2.28 16.22
CA GLN A 69 14.21 -1.47 15.00
C GLN A 69 14.14 -2.36 13.74
N GLN A 70 14.92 -3.44 13.71
CA GLN A 70 14.91 -4.38 12.59
C GLN A 70 13.52 -5.01 12.38
N LEU A 71 12.91 -5.49 13.48
CA LEU A 71 11.58 -6.08 13.44
C LEU A 71 10.52 -5.06 13.00
N TYR A 72 10.56 -3.84 13.54
CA TYR A 72 9.64 -2.76 13.16
C TYR A 72 9.73 -2.43 11.67
N ALA A 73 10.95 -2.27 11.14
CA ALA A 73 11.17 -2.01 9.72
C ALA A 73 10.71 -3.18 8.83
N ALA A 74 10.96 -4.42 9.24
CA ALA A 74 10.51 -5.61 8.52
C ALA A 74 8.98 -5.71 8.49
N ILE A 75 8.31 -5.38 9.59
CA ILE A 75 6.85 -5.35 9.66
C ILE A 75 6.27 -4.29 8.71
N ASP A 76 6.84 -3.07 8.67
CA ASP A 76 6.36 -2.01 7.76
C ASP A 76 6.42 -2.46 6.28
N VAL A 77 7.50 -3.15 5.88
CA VAL A 77 7.64 -3.71 4.51
C VAL A 77 6.62 -4.82 4.27
N TYR A 78 6.48 -5.76 5.21
CA TYR A 78 5.52 -6.86 5.10
C TYR A 78 4.09 -6.34 4.96
N ILE A 79 3.70 -5.34 5.75
CA ILE A 79 2.40 -4.69 5.66
C ILE A 79 2.15 -4.12 4.26
N GLY A 80 3.14 -3.43 3.67
CA GLY A 80 3.03 -2.92 2.31
C GLY A 80 2.75 -4.02 1.29
N GLN A 81 3.43 -5.17 1.41
CA GLN A 81 3.21 -6.33 0.56
C GLN A 81 1.82 -6.96 0.75
N VAL A 82 1.36 -7.09 2.00
CA VAL A 82 0.01 -7.60 2.30
C VAL A 82 -1.06 -6.68 1.67
N ILE A 83 -0.94 -5.37 1.85
CA ILE A 83 -1.87 -4.40 1.24
C ILE A 83 -1.88 -4.55 -0.28
N TYR A 84 -0.70 -4.68 -0.92
CA TYR A 84 -0.61 -4.86 -2.37
C TYR A 84 -1.42 -6.08 -2.84
N TYR A 85 -1.25 -7.23 -2.18
CA TYR A 85 -1.98 -8.44 -2.55
C TYR A 85 -3.49 -8.33 -2.34
N GLU A 86 -3.93 -7.67 -1.27
CA GLU A 86 -5.35 -7.46 -1.03
C GLU A 86 -5.98 -6.49 -2.05
N ILE A 87 -5.30 -5.40 -2.42
CA ILE A 87 -5.78 -4.51 -3.50
C ILE A 87 -5.87 -5.29 -4.83
N ASN A 88 -4.85 -6.09 -5.16
CA ASN A 88 -4.86 -6.90 -6.38
C ASN A 88 -6.05 -7.87 -6.40
N LYS A 89 -6.32 -8.53 -5.27
CA LYS A 89 -7.44 -9.44 -5.11
C LYS A 89 -8.79 -8.74 -5.31
N ILE A 90 -8.97 -7.57 -4.69
CA ILE A 90 -10.17 -6.74 -4.88
C ILE A 90 -10.33 -6.37 -6.35
N GLN A 91 -9.26 -5.94 -7.01
CA GLN A 91 -9.29 -5.57 -8.42
C GLN A 91 -9.71 -6.75 -9.32
N LEU A 92 -9.21 -7.95 -9.03
CA LEU A 92 -9.55 -9.15 -9.80
C LEU A 92 -11.03 -9.52 -9.61
N GLN A 93 -11.53 -9.49 -8.38
CA GLN A 93 -12.94 -9.74 -8.07
C GLN A 93 -13.89 -8.75 -8.76
N ILE A 94 -13.51 -7.47 -8.81
CA ILE A 94 -14.29 -6.44 -9.52
C ILE A 94 -14.33 -6.73 -11.01
N LYS A 95 -13.20 -7.10 -11.62
CA LYS A 95 -13.15 -7.46 -13.05
C LYS A 95 -14.04 -8.66 -13.37
N GLU A 96 -13.92 -9.72 -12.59
CA GLU A 96 -14.75 -10.92 -12.73
C GLU A 96 -16.25 -10.60 -12.59
N ALA A 97 -16.63 -9.75 -11.63
CA ALA A 97 -18.01 -9.32 -11.44
C ALA A 97 -18.55 -8.48 -12.62
N ILE A 98 -17.73 -7.60 -13.19
CA ILE A 98 -18.09 -6.80 -14.37
C ILE A 98 -18.28 -7.72 -15.59
N GLU A 99 -17.36 -8.65 -15.82
CA GLU A 99 -17.45 -9.60 -16.93
C GLU A 99 -18.71 -10.47 -16.84
N ALA A 100 -19.04 -10.95 -15.63
CA ALA A 100 -20.27 -11.70 -15.38
C ALA A 100 -21.53 -10.86 -15.66
N ALA A 101 -21.57 -9.61 -15.18
CA ALA A 101 -22.72 -8.72 -15.39
C ALA A 101 -22.95 -8.40 -16.88
N VAL A 102 -21.87 -8.14 -17.63
CA VAL A 102 -21.94 -7.91 -19.09
C VAL A 102 -22.44 -9.15 -19.82
N PHE A 103 -22.00 -10.35 -19.41
CA PHE A 103 -22.48 -11.60 -20.00
C PHE A 103 -23.98 -11.83 -19.76
N GLU A 104 -24.46 -11.58 -18.54
CA GLU A 104 -25.88 -11.70 -18.19
C GLU A 104 -26.76 -10.70 -18.95
N GLU A 105 -26.32 -9.43 -19.09
CA GLU A 105 -27.02 -8.42 -19.88
C GLU A 105 -27.14 -8.82 -21.35
N ASN A 106 -26.08 -9.40 -21.92
CA ASN A 106 -26.12 -9.89 -23.29
C ASN A 106 -27.12 -11.04 -23.45
N LEU A 107 -27.22 -11.97 -22.50
CA LEU A 107 -28.20 -13.07 -22.55
C LEU A 107 -29.65 -12.59 -22.46
N GLN A 108 -29.92 -11.50 -21.74
CA GLN A 108 -31.28 -10.94 -21.62
C GLN A 108 -31.75 -10.15 -22.85
N ASN A 109 -30.82 -9.80 -23.75
CA ASN A 109 -31.09 -9.04 -24.97
C ASN A 109 -31.27 -9.93 -26.22
N PHE A 110 -31.32 -11.26 -26.07
CA PHE A 110 -31.68 -12.25 -27.09
C PHE A 110 -32.97 -12.98 -26.73
#